data_AF-A0A131ZZ21-F1
#
_entry.id   AF-A0A131ZZ21-F1
#
_cell.length_a   1.000
_cell.length_b   1.000
_cell.length_c   1.000
_cell.angle_alpha   90.00
_cell.angle_beta   90.00
_cell.angle_gamma   90.00
#
_symmetry.space_group_name_H-M   'P 1'
#
loop_
_entity.id
_entity.type
_entity.pdbx_description
1 polymer ?
#
loop_
_entity_poly.entity_id
_entity_poly.type
_entity_poly.pdbx_seq_one_letter_code
_entity_poly.pdbx_strand_id
1 'polypeptide(L)'
;MFNQPIPSQSLLDMANDRNGSTSISTQVTYSEVTIEADAIPPWGRCHKRRGNNVILKDTTGSGQDCMRCFHLSMKTPNIISLHTDGLERCYTNEEAARATCPLDKDIQQRKKFKEIILFRKFELDFEMLEFEQFGIPQSLDQFRP
;
A
#
# COMPACT_ATOMS: atom_id res chain seq x y z
N MET A 1 1.49 -18.86 -16.69
CA MET A 1 0.36 -18.28 -17.43
C MET A 1 -0.85 -18.23 -16.51
N PHE A 2 -1.10 -17.11 -15.85
CA PHE A 2 -2.43 -16.79 -15.36
C PHE A 2 -2.72 -15.35 -15.74
N ASN A 3 -3.75 -15.23 -16.58
CA ASN A 3 -4.27 -14.02 -17.18
C ASN A 3 -4.57 -12.93 -16.15
N GLN A 4 -4.27 -11.69 -16.51
CA GLN A 4 -4.92 -10.49 -15.99
C GLN A 4 -6.40 -10.42 -16.47
N PRO A 5 -7.19 -9.38 -16.12
CA PRO A 5 -7.68 -8.97 -14.81
C PRO A 5 -9.24 -8.81 -14.83
N ILE A 6 -9.79 -7.91 -14.00
CA ILE A 6 -11.19 -7.41 -13.94
C ILE A 6 -12.15 -8.44 -13.24
N PRO A 7 -13.32 -8.09 -12.62
CA PRO A 7 -14.15 -6.98 -13.06
C PRO A 7 -15.15 -6.25 -12.13
N SER A 8 -15.46 -5.00 -12.50
CA SER A 8 -16.84 -4.51 -12.62
C SER A 8 -16.95 -3.22 -13.44
N GLN A 9 -16.49 -3.24 -14.70
CA GLN A 9 -17.13 -2.44 -15.77
C GLN A 9 -18.22 -3.32 -16.45
N SER A 10 -18.91 -4.13 -15.66
CA SER A 10 -19.81 -5.15 -16.17
C SER A 10 -21.16 -4.54 -16.53
N LEU A 11 -21.52 -4.72 -17.80
CA LEU A 11 -22.89 -4.86 -18.29
C LEU A 11 -23.74 -3.58 -18.25
N LEU A 12 -23.56 -2.66 -19.22
CA LEU A 12 -24.65 -1.87 -19.84
C LEU A 12 -24.15 -0.88 -20.94
N ASP A 13 -23.30 -1.32 -21.87
CA ASP A 13 -22.99 -0.51 -23.08
C ASP A 13 -23.42 -1.19 -24.39
N MET A 14 -24.47 -2.02 -24.34
CA MET A 14 -25.17 -2.51 -25.53
C MET A 14 -26.67 -2.61 -25.29
N ALA A 15 -27.32 -1.45 -25.12
CA ALA A 15 -28.69 -1.11 -25.50
C ALA A 15 -29.22 -0.03 -24.55
N ASN A 16 -29.23 1.24 -24.99
CA ASN A 16 -30.46 2.03 -25.10
C ASN A 16 -30.11 3.47 -25.50
N ASP A 17 -30.37 3.81 -26.76
CA ASP A 17 -30.56 5.19 -27.18
C ASP A 17 -31.72 5.81 -26.37
N ARG A 18 -31.54 7.07 -25.95
CA ARG A 18 -32.53 7.97 -25.31
C ARG A 18 -32.69 7.83 -23.79
N ASN A 19 -31.92 8.63 -23.04
CA ASN A 19 -32.41 9.65 -22.09
C ASN A 19 -31.23 10.14 -21.24
N GLY A 20 -31.01 11.45 -21.20
CA GLY A 20 -29.87 12.08 -20.53
C GLY A 20 -29.78 11.68 -19.05
N SER A 21 -28.80 10.82 -18.74
CA SER A 21 -28.49 10.37 -17.39
C SER A 21 -26.98 10.56 -17.23
N THR A 22 -26.57 11.62 -16.54
CA THR A 22 -25.16 11.89 -16.24
C THR A 22 -24.60 10.73 -15.42
N SER A 23 -23.87 9.82 -16.05
CA SER A 23 -23.10 8.79 -15.38
C SER A 23 -21.96 9.46 -14.63
N ILE A 24 -22.12 9.64 -13.32
CA ILE A 24 -21.00 10.01 -12.45
C ILE A 24 -20.09 8.79 -12.39
N SER A 25 -19.17 8.68 -13.36
CA SER A 25 -18.01 7.80 -13.23
C SER A 25 -17.21 8.32 -12.03
N THR A 26 -17.31 7.62 -10.90
CA THR A 26 -16.49 7.92 -9.72
C THR A 26 -15.08 7.41 -10.03
N GLN A 27 -14.27 8.28 -10.62
CA GLN A 27 -12.85 8.00 -10.85
C GLN A 27 -12.17 7.78 -9.49
N VAL A 28 -11.79 6.53 -9.20
CA VAL A 28 -11.07 6.18 -7.98
C VAL A 28 -9.64 6.70 -8.11
N THR A 29 -9.26 7.65 -7.26
CA THR A 29 -7.91 8.21 -7.22
C THR A 29 -7.10 7.53 -6.12
N TYR A 30 -5.89 7.09 -6.45
CA TYR A 30 -4.95 6.50 -5.49
C TYR A 30 -3.82 7.48 -5.20
N SER A 31 -3.39 7.54 -3.94
CA SER A 31 -2.16 8.23 -3.55
C SER A 31 -1.02 7.22 -3.44
N GLU A 32 0.16 7.60 -3.92
CA GLU A 32 1.37 6.80 -3.74
C GLU A 32 1.96 7.05 -2.34
N VAL A 33 2.34 5.97 -1.67
CA VAL A 33 2.99 6.02 -0.36
C VAL A 33 4.11 4.98 -0.32
N THR A 34 5.24 5.36 0.24
CA THR A 34 6.39 4.47 0.42
C THR A 34 6.42 3.98 1.87
N ILE A 35 6.49 2.66 2.06
CA ILE A 35 6.73 2.06 3.37
C ILE A 35 8.19 1.65 3.43
N GLU A 36 8.98 2.42 4.16
CA GLU A 36 10.38 2.14 4.44
C GLU A 36 10.49 1.25 5.70
N ALA A 37 11.73 0.82 6.02
CA ALA A 37 11.99 0.02 7.21
C ALA A 37 11.69 0.79 8.52
N ASP A 38 11.94 2.10 8.52
CA ASP A 38 11.81 2.97 9.69
C ASP A 38 10.97 4.23 9.43
N ALA A 39 10.27 4.33 8.30
CA ALA A 39 9.40 5.47 7.99
C ALA A 39 8.26 5.10 7.04
N ILE A 40 7.19 5.90 7.08
CA ILE A 40 6.14 5.89 6.07
C ILE A 40 5.89 7.34 5.65
N PRO A 41 6.70 7.93 4.75
CA PRO A 41 6.46 9.28 4.25
C PRO A 41 5.17 9.32 3.39
N PRO A 42 4.32 10.35 3.52
CA PRO A 42 4.48 11.57 4.31
C PRO A 42 3.93 11.49 5.75
N TRP A 43 3.52 10.32 6.23
CA TRP A 43 2.83 10.17 7.53
C TRP A 43 3.74 10.23 8.75
N GLY A 44 5.03 9.95 8.61
CA GLY A 44 6.05 10.13 9.65
C GLY A 44 7.07 8.99 9.72
N ARG A 45 8.01 9.09 10.68
CA ARG A 45 9.02 8.07 10.97
C ARG A 45 8.57 7.12 12.08
N CYS A 46 8.97 5.86 12.03
CA CYS A 46 8.68 4.89 13.08
C CYS A 46 9.38 5.29 14.39
N HIS A 47 8.58 5.64 15.40
CA HIS A 47 9.06 5.91 16.76
C HIS A 47 9.10 4.62 17.58
N LYS A 48 8.06 3.78 17.46
CA LYS A 48 7.97 2.54 18.24
C LYS A 48 7.07 1.51 17.58
N ARG A 49 7.47 0.24 17.62
CA ARG A 49 6.67 -0.89 17.12
C ARG A 49 6.39 -1.90 18.23
N ARG A 50 5.15 -2.38 18.30
CA ARG A 50 4.69 -3.45 19.19
C ARG A 50 3.78 -4.39 18.44
N GLY A 51 4.34 -5.49 17.93
CA GLY A 51 3.62 -6.44 17.07
C GLY A 51 3.12 -5.76 15.80
N ASN A 52 1.80 -5.71 15.65
CA ASN A 52 1.10 -5.09 14.53
C ASN A 52 0.85 -3.58 14.72
N ASN A 53 1.05 -3.06 15.94
CA ASN A 53 0.86 -1.64 16.23
C ASN A 53 2.18 -0.88 16.06
N VAL A 54 2.17 0.18 15.27
CA VAL A 54 3.31 1.04 15.00
C VAL A 54 2.91 2.48 15.32
N ILE A 55 3.72 3.16 16.14
CA ILE A 55 3.60 4.59 16.41
C ILE A 55 4.56 5.30 15.48
N LEU A 56 4.01 6.11 14.58
CA LEU A 56 4.77 7.03 13.75
C LEU A 56 4.86 8.39 14.44
N LYS A 57 6.02 9.02 14.32
CA LYS A 57 6.32 10.37 14.75
C LYS A 57 6.68 11.19 13.51
N ASP A 58 5.90 12.21 13.23
CA ASP A 58 6.22 13.22 12.23
C ASP A 58 6.75 14.47 12.95
N THR A 59 7.98 14.84 12.63
CA THR A 59 8.64 16.06 13.14
C THR A 59 8.78 17.12 12.05
N THR A 60 8.25 16.85 10.85
CA THR A 60 8.42 17.69 9.65
C THR A 60 7.48 18.91 9.68
N GLY A 61 6.35 18.82 10.40
CA GLY A 61 5.39 19.90 10.56
C GLY A 61 5.72 20.83 11.74
N SER A 62 6.01 22.10 11.44
CA SER A 62 5.90 23.26 12.37
C SER A 62 6.55 23.12 13.76
N GLY A 63 7.54 22.25 13.94
CA GLY A 63 8.24 22.06 15.21
C GLY A 63 7.44 21.39 16.33
N GLN A 64 6.29 20.76 16.04
CA GLN A 64 5.56 19.95 17.01
C GLN A 64 5.68 18.47 16.70
N ASP A 65 6.12 17.72 17.70
CA ASP A 65 6.20 16.26 17.63
C ASP A 65 4.79 15.68 17.45
N CYS A 66 4.54 15.13 16.26
CA CYS A 66 3.24 14.57 15.95
C CYS A 66 3.25 13.04 15.94
N MET A 67 2.73 12.44 17.00
CA MET A 67 2.65 11.00 17.15
C MET A 67 1.27 10.45 16.77
N ARG A 68 1.27 9.37 16.00
CA ARG A 68 0.06 8.67 15.54
C ARG A 68 0.27 7.17 15.60
N CYS A 69 -0.76 6.45 16.06
CA CYS A 69 -0.72 4.99 16.07
C CYS A 69 -1.45 4.40 14.85
N PHE A 70 -0.81 3.39 14.26
CA PHE A 70 -1.31 2.60 13.15
C PHE A 70 -1.29 1.13 13.53
N HIS A 71 -2.37 0.43 13.23
CA HIS A 71 -2.42 -1.02 13.28
C HIS A 71 -2.25 -1.57 11.86
N LEU A 72 -1.14 -2.25 11.59
CA LEU A 72 -0.80 -2.82 10.29
C LEU A 72 -1.18 -4.29 10.24
N SER A 73 -2.04 -4.65 9.30
CA SER A 73 -2.44 -6.03 9.03
C SER A 73 -2.16 -6.37 7.57
N MET A 74 -1.21 -7.27 7.33
CA MET A 74 -0.97 -7.82 6.00
C MET A 74 -2.09 -8.81 5.66
N LYS A 75 -2.95 -8.46 4.70
CA LYS A 75 -4.08 -9.30 4.27
C LYS A 75 -3.61 -10.34 3.25
N THR A 76 -2.80 -9.90 2.30
CA THR A 76 -2.11 -10.74 1.32
C THR A 76 -0.69 -10.20 1.13
N PRO A 77 0.21 -10.92 0.43
CA PRO A 77 1.56 -10.41 0.16
C PRO A 77 1.61 -9.05 -0.57
N ASN A 78 0.51 -8.66 -1.19
CA ASN A 78 0.38 -7.45 -2.00
C ASN A 78 -0.62 -6.44 -1.44
N ILE A 79 -1.30 -6.76 -0.33
CA ILE A 79 -2.33 -5.91 0.26
C ILE A 79 -2.06 -5.76 1.75
N ILE A 80 -1.80 -4.53 2.16
CA ILE A 80 -1.64 -4.12 3.56
C ILE A 80 -2.84 -3.26 3.94
N SER A 81 -3.53 -3.62 5.02
CA SER A 81 -4.59 -2.80 5.61
C SER A 81 -4.05 -2.12 6.86
N LEU A 82 -4.20 -0.80 6.92
CA LEU A 82 -3.83 0.03 8.06
C LEU A 82 -5.09 0.56 8.72
N HIS A 83 -5.16 0.46 10.04
CA HIS A 83 -6.21 1.09 10.83
C HIS A 83 -5.60 2.18 11.71
N THR A 84 -6.27 3.32 11.79
CA THR A 84 -5.84 4.44 12.63
C THR A 84 -7.04 5.28 13.08
N ASP A 85 -6.90 6.07 14.15
CA ASP A 85 -7.94 7.00 14.62
C ASP A 85 -8.14 8.19 13.65
N GLY A 86 -7.22 8.36 12.69
CA GLY A 86 -7.30 9.31 11.59
C GLY A 86 -5.96 9.99 11.34
N LEU A 87 -5.67 10.34 10.09
CA LEU A 87 -4.45 11.07 9.72
C LEU A 87 -4.47 12.53 10.22
N GLU A 88 -5.66 13.08 10.44
CA GLU A 88 -5.87 14.44 10.95
C GLU A 88 -5.60 14.56 12.45
N ARG A 89 -5.71 13.46 13.21
CA ARG A 89 -5.49 13.47 14.66
C ARG A 89 -4.03 13.28 14.97
N CYS A 90 -3.53 14.02 15.94
CA CYS A 90 -2.13 14.10 16.29
C CYS A 90 -1.99 14.18 17.80
N TYR A 91 -1.02 13.46 18.37
CA TYR A 91 -0.72 13.49 19.80
C TYR A 91 0.73 13.91 20.02
N THR A 92 0.98 14.69 21.05
CA THR A 92 2.34 15.10 21.44
C THR A 92 3.02 14.11 22.37
N ASN A 93 2.27 13.16 22.94
CA ASN A 93 2.74 12.17 23.91
C ASN A 93 2.57 10.75 23.38
N GLU A 94 3.57 9.89 23.62
CA GLU A 94 3.54 8.49 23.20
C GLU A 94 2.39 7.74 23.88
N GLU A 95 2.16 7.99 25.18
CA GLU A 95 1.13 7.33 25.97
C GLU A 95 -0.27 7.65 25.45
N ALA A 96 -0.49 8.89 25.00
CA ALA A 96 -1.75 9.33 24.43
C ALA A 96 -2.01 8.68 23.06
N ALA A 97 -1.01 8.67 22.17
CA ALA A 97 -1.10 7.98 20.88
C ALA A 97 -1.31 6.46 21.06
N ARG A 98 -0.69 5.89 22.10
CA ARG A 98 -0.83 4.47 22.41
C ARG A 98 -2.23 4.11 22.91
N ALA A 99 -2.84 4.98 23.71
CA ALA A 99 -4.21 4.77 24.21
C ALA A 99 -5.25 4.75 23.09
N THR A 100 -4.93 5.34 21.93
CA THR A 100 -5.81 5.38 20.76
C THR A 100 -5.41 4.40 19.66
N CYS A 101 -4.45 3.49 19.93
CA CYS A 101 -4.13 2.42 19.01
C CYS A 101 -5.32 1.47 18.82
N PRO A 102 -5.72 1.17 17.57
CA PRO A 102 -6.70 0.13 17.31
C PRO A 102 -6.19 -1.24 17.80
N LEU A 103 -7.04 -2.00 18.48
CA LEU A 103 -6.80 -3.43 18.73
C LEU A 103 -7.59 -4.27 17.73
N ASP A 104 -7.17 -5.52 17.51
CA ASP A 104 -7.86 -6.45 16.60
C ASP A 104 -9.37 -6.56 16.91
N LYS A 105 -9.73 -6.53 18.20
CA LYS A 105 -11.13 -6.56 18.66
C LYS A 105 -11.92 -5.31 18.24
N ASP A 106 -11.29 -4.14 18.28
CA ASP A 106 -11.96 -2.89 17.93
C ASP A 106 -12.11 -2.74 16.41
N ILE A 107 -11.13 -3.25 15.66
CA ILE A 107 -11.18 -3.36 14.20
C ILE A 107 -12.34 -4.26 13.77
N GLN A 108 -12.50 -5.44 14.38
CA GLN A 108 -13.62 -6.34 14.08
C GLN A 108 -14.99 -5.70 14.36
N GLN A 109 -15.07 -4.86 15.38
CA GLN A 109 -16.29 -4.13 15.73
C GLN A 109 -16.52 -2.89 14.84
N ARG A 110 -15.66 -2.63 13.84
CA ARG A 110 -15.67 -1.46 12.95
C ARG A 110 -15.91 -0.14 13.68
N LYS A 111 -15.38 -0.02 14.91
CA LYS A 111 -15.54 1.17 15.73
C LYS A 111 -14.57 2.23 15.26
N LYS A 112 -15.02 3.49 15.12
CA LYS A 112 -14.31 4.81 15.07
C LYS A 112 -12.99 4.97 14.28
N PHE A 113 -12.36 3.91 13.79
CA PHE A 113 -11.07 3.91 13.14
C PHE A 113 -11.27 3.98 11.63
N LYS A 114 -10.40 4.75 10.98
CA LYS A 114 -10.29 4.80 9.53
C LYS A 114 -9.43 3.64 9.04
N GLU A 115 -9.90 2.96 8.00
CA GLU A 115 -9.14 1.94 7.29
C GLU A 115 -8.51 2.56 6.04
N ILE A 116 -7.22 2.32 5.85
CA ILE A 116 -6.45 2.68 4.66
C ILE A 116 -5.91 1.38 4.07
N ILE A 117 -6.24 1.10 2.82
CA ILE A 117 -5.78 -0.11 2.12
C ILE A 117 -4.69 0.30 1.15
N LEU A 118 -3.52 -0.30 1.31
CA LEU A 118 -2.37 -0.11 0.44
C LEU A 118 -2.17 -1.34 -0.42
N PHE A 119 -2.00 -1.08 -1.71
CA PHE A 119 -1.64 -2.08 -2.70
C PHE A 119 -0.15 -1.94 -2.98
N ARG A 120 0.58 -3.05 -2.93
CA ARG A 120 1.98 -3.06 -3.36
C ARG A 120 2.00 -2.72 -4.85
N LYS A 121 2.70 -1.64 -5.20
CA LYS A 121 3.05 -1.34 -6.58
C LYS A 121 3.95 -2.46 -7.07
N PHE A 122 3.47 -3.23 -8.03
CA PHE A 122 4.35 -4.12 -8.79
C PHE A 122 5.04 -3.24 -9.83
N GLU A 123 6.28 -2.87 -9.56
CA GLU A 123 7.15 -2.44 -10.63
C GLU A 123 7.46 -3.71 -11.43
N LEU A 124 6.83 -3.82 -12.59
CA LEU A 124 7.40 -4.64 -13.65
C LEU A 124 8.70 -3.92 -13.98
N ASP A 125 9.79 -4.32 -13.33
CA ASP A 125 11.13 -3.96 -13.79
C ASP A 125 11.27 -4.54 -15.21
N PHE A 126 10.85 -3.72 -16.17
CA PHE A 126 10.95 -3.95 -17.60
C PHE A 126 12.38 -3.65 -18.07
N GLU A 127 13.36 -4.12 -17.29
CA GLU A 127 14.80 -4.08 -17.58
C GLU A 127 15.43 -5.49 -17.50
N MET A 128 14.62 -6.55 -17.61
CA MET A 128 15.10 -7.92 -17.84
C MET A 128 14.43 -8.60 -19.05
N LEU A 129 14.07 -7.82 -20.06
CA LEU A 129 13.79 -8.35 -21.40
C LEU A 129 14.86 -7.88 -22.41
N GLU A 130 16.14 -7.89 -22.03
CA GLU A 130 17.20 -8.14 -23.00
C GLU A 130 17.34 -9.66 -23.17
N PHE A 131 16.59 -10.19 -24.13
CA PHE A 131 16.99 -11.42 -24.79
C PHE A 131 18.13 -11.07 -25.76
N GLU A 132 19.38 -11.33 -25.40
CA GLU A 132 20.38 -11.70 -26.41
C GLU A 132 20.57 -13.21 -26.39
N GLN A 133 19.93 -13.83 -27.38
CA GLN A 133 20.16 -15.17 -27.81
C GLN A 133 21.50 -15.24 -28.55
N PHE A 134 22.55 -15.67 -27.86
CA PHE A 134 23.67 -16.39 -28.49
C PHE A 134 23.75 -17.74 -27.77
N GLY A 135 23.15 -18.80 -28.31
CA GLY A 135 23.74 -19.47 -29.47
C GLY A 135 24.88 -20.35 -28.97
N ILE A 136 24.58 -21.58 -28.54
CA ILE A 136 25.62 -22.61 -28.44
C ILE A 136 25.99 -22.96 -29.88
N PRO A 137 27.28 -22.94 -30.23
CA PRO A 137 27.82 -24.09 -30.92
C PRO A 137 29.04 -24.68 -30.22
N GLN A 138 29.09 -26.01 -30.31
CA GLN A 138 30.16 -26.90 -29.90
C GLN A 138 31.47 -26.55 -30.61
N SER A 139 32.59 -26.57 -29.89
CA SER A 139 33.79 -27.27 -30.37
C SER A 139 34.74 -27.58 -29.23
N LEU A 140 35.17 -28.85 -29.24
CA LEU A 140 36.32 -29.39 -28.53
C LEU A 140 37.62 -28.71 -29.00
N ASP A 141 38.67 -28.93 -28.20
CA ASP A 141 40.10 -28.73 -28.51
C ASP A 141 40.69 -27.33 -28.30
N GLN A 142 41.22 -27.11 -27.10
CA GLN A 142 42.68 -26.99 -26.88
C GLN A 142 42.94 -26.48 -25.47
N PHE A 143 43.38 -27.36 -24.57
CA PHE A 143 44.42 -27.06 -23.56
C PHE A 143 44.82 -28.38 -22.88
N ARG A 144 45.64 -29.15 -23.60
CA ARG A 144 46.82 -29.85 -23.08
C ARG A 144 47.93 -29.61 -24.11
N PRO A 145 49.21 -29.54 -23.76
CA PRO A 145 49.86 -30.06 -22.54
C PRO A 145 49.91 -29.08 -21.38
#